data_AF-A0AB39K5G5-F1
#
_entry.id   AF-A0AB39K5G5-F1
#
_cell.length_a   1.000
_cell.length_b   1.000
_cell.length_c   1.000
_cell.angle_alpha   90.00
_cell.angle_beta   90.00
_cell.angle_gamma   90.00
#
_symmetry.space_group_name_H-M   'P 1'
#
loop_
_entity.id
_entity.type
_entity.pdbx_description
1 polymer ?
#
loop_
_entity_poly.entity_id
_entity_poly.type
_entity_poly.pdbx_seq_one_letter_code
_entity_poly.pdbx_strand_id
1 'polypeptide(L)' 'MSLKTPDINAKLIREITIILIIKVVLLLTIKHIWFDAPTIPKNFDNQVAEHIAGDNASHIKETR' A
#
# COMPACT_ATOMS: atom_id res chain seq x y z
N MET A 1 -11.79 37.42 -41.86
CA MET A 1 -11.59 37.52 -40.40
C MET A 1 -11.60 36.09 -39.85
N SER A 2 -10.45 35.56 -39.42
CA SER A 2 -10.35 34.16 -38.96
C SER A 2 -10.94 34.05 -37.55
N LEU A 3 -12.07 33.37 -37.43
CA LEU A 3 -12.75 33.11 -36.16
C LEU A 3 -11.97 32.01 -35.45
N LYS A 4 -11.11 32.40 -34.50
CA LYS A 4 -10.51 31.48 -33.54
C LYS A 4 -11.63 30.96 -32.66
N THR A 5 -12.06 29.71 -32.91
CA THR A 5 -13.01 29.02 -32.03
C THR A 5 -12.37 28.88 -30.66
N PRO A 6 -13.00 29.38 -29.58
CA PRO A 6 -12.44 29.24 -28.25
C PRO A 6 -12.29 27.76 -27.91
N ASP A 7 -11.15 27.40 -27.35
CA ASP A 7 -10.75 26.02 -27.04
C ASP A 7 -11.52 25.47 -25.82
N ILE A 8 -12.86 25.43 -25.91
CA ILE A 8 -13.76 24.94 -24.86
C ILE A 8 -13.38 23.51 -24.45
N ASN A 9 -12.92 22.71 -25.41
CA ASN A 9 -12.40 21.36 -25.18
C ASN A 9 -11.18 21.36 -24.25
N ALA A 10 -10.25 22.32 -24.41
CA ALA A 10 -9.05 22.40 -23.58
C ALA A 10 -9.39 22.78 -22.13
N LYS A 11 -10.39 23.65 -21.93
CA LYS A 11 -10.91 23.97 -20.59
C LYS A 11 -11.57 22.75 -19.94
N LEU A 12 -12.41 22.04 -20.69
CA LEU A 12 -13.11 20.85 -20.21
C LEU A 12 -12.14 19.73 -19.83
N ILE A 13 -11.14 19.47 -20.68
CA ILE A 13 -10.08 18.48 -20.42
C ILE A 13 -9.30 18.85 -19.14
N ARG A 14 -8.99 20.14 -18.95
CA ARG A 14 -8.29 20.61 -17.74
C ARG A 14 -9.12 20.37 -16.48
N GLU A 15 -10.41 20.68 -16.50
CA GLU A 15 -11.30 20.42 -15.35
C GLU A 15 -11.41 18.93 -15.03
N ILE A 16 -11.63 18.09 -16.05
CA ILE A 16 -11.71 16.63 -15.88
C ILE A 16 -10.39 16.09 -15.32
N THR A 17 -9.25 16.59 -15.79
CA THR A 17 -7.93 16.18 -15.31
C THR A 17 -7.74 16.53 -13.84
N ILE A 18 -8.17 17.71 -13.39
CA ILE A 18 -8.09 18.11 -11.98
C ILE A 18 -8.96 17.19 -11.11
N ILE A 19 -10.20 16.91 -11.52
CA ILE A 19 -11.11 15.99 -10.81
C ILE A 19 -10.50 14.59 -10.72
N LEU A 20 -9.88 14.11 -11.80
CA LEU A 20 -9.21 12.82 -11.84
C LEU A 20 -8.03 12.77 -10.85
N ILE A 21 -7.18 13.80 -10.82
CA ILE A 21 -6.06 13.89 -9.88
C ILE A 21 -6.57 13.85 -8.44
N ILE A 22 -7.62 14.61 -8.10
CA ILE A 22 -8.23 14.60 -6.76
C ILE A 22 -8.69 13.19 -6.39
N LYS A 23 -9.38 12.49 -7.29
CA LYS A 23 -9.79 11.10 -7.06
C LYS A 23 -8.61 10.17 -6.82
N VAL A 24 -7.55 10.26 -7.62
CA VAL A 24 -6.35 9.42 -7.48
C VAL A 24 -5.68 9.68 -6.13
N VAL A 25 -5.53 10.94 -5.72
CA VAL A 25 -4.97 11.29 -4.41
C VAL A 25 -5.84 10.73 -3.28
N LEU A 26 -7.17 10.87 -3.38
CA LEU A 26 -8.10 10.32 -2.37
C LEU A 26 -7.96 8.79 -2.23
N LEU A 27 -7.88 8.08 -3.36
CA LEU A 27 -7.70 6.62 -3.39
C LEU A 27 -6.35 6.21 -2.78
N LEU A 28 -5.27 6.93 -3.09
CA LEU A 28 -3.95 6.68 -2.52
C LEU A 28 -3.92 6.94 -1.01
N THR A 29 -4.57 7.99 -0.53
CA THR A 29 -4.67 8.29 0.91
C THR A 29 -5.45 7.20 1.65
N ILE A 30 -6.59 6.76 1.12
CA ILE A 30 -7.35 5.65 1.72
C ILE A 30 -6.51 4.38 1.71
N LYS A 31 -5.86 4.05 0.59
CA LYS A 31 -4.93 2.91 0.50
C LYS A 31 -3.84 3.01 1.56
N HIS A 32 -3.24 4.18 1.71
CA HIS A 32 -2.19 4.40 2.70
C HIS A 32 -2.74 4.19 4.11
N ILE A 33 -3.81 4.85 4.52
CA ILE A 33 -4.41 4.66 5.85
C ILE A 33 -4.76 3.20 6.14
N TRP A 34 -5.26 2.47 5.13
CA TRP A 34 -5.65 1.07 5.28
C TRP A 34 -4.46 0.10 5.27
N PHE A 35 -3.31 0.49 4.69
CA PHE A 35 -2.11 -0.33 4.58
C PHE A 35 -0.96 0.10 5.52
N ASP A 36 -1.08 1.27 6.12
CA ASP A 36 -0.11 1.90 7.03
C ASP A 36 -0.39 1.55 8.49
N ALA A 37 -1.49 0.84 8.78
CA ALA A 37 -1.57 -0.01 9.96
C ALA A 37 -0.65 -1.22 9.70
N PRO A 38 0.53 -1.32 10.33
CA PRO A 38 1.47 -2.39 10.06
C PRO A 38 0.84 -3.70 10.51
N THR A 39 0.29 -4.47 9.56
CA THR A 39 -0.20 -5.83 9.84
C THR A 39 0.96 -6.81 10.05
N ILE A 40 2.20 -6.35 9.85
CA ILE A 40 3.41 -7.09 10.17
C ILE A 40 3.98 -6.48 11.45
N PRO A 41 3.70 -7.08 12.62
CA PRO A 41 4.31 -6.63 13.85
C PRO A 41 5.83 -6.85 13.74
N LYS A 42 6.61 -5.85 14.16
CA LYS A 42 8.08 -5.84 14.13
C LYS A 42 8.76 -7.07 14.76
N ASN A 43 8.01 -7.90 15.49
CA ASN A 43 8.53 -9.03 16.27
C ASN A 43 8.03 -10.40 15.79
N PHE A 44 7.41 -10.50 14.60
CA PHE A 44 6.93 -11.80 14.09
C PHE A 44 8.10 -12.77 13.82
N ASP A 45 9.22 -12.25 13.31
CA ASP A 45 10.41 -13.06 13.04
C ASP A 45 11.03 -13.65 14.31
N ASN A 46 11.04 -12.89 15.42
CA ASN A 46 11.62 -13.36 16.68
C ASN A 46 10.78 -14.46 17.35
N GLN A 47 9.46 -14.35 17.32
CA GLN A 47 8.57 -15.36 17.92
C GLN A 47 8.53 -16.65 17.10
N VAL A 48 8.58 -16.55 15.76
CA VAL A 48 8.70 -17.73 14.89
C VAL A 48 10.09 -18.34 15.01
N ALA A 49 11.15 -17.54 15.11
CA ALA A 49 12.50 -18.03 15.35
C ALA A 49 12.63 -18.75 16.70
N GLU A 50 12.03 -18.22 17.76
CA GLU A 50 11.98 -18.91 19.06
C GLU A 50 11.13 -20.19 19.01
N HIS A 51 10.01 -20.18 18.30
CA HIS A 51 9.15 -21.37 18.17
C HIS A 51 9.81 -22.46 17.31
N ILE A 52 10.52 -22.10 16.23
CA ILE A 52 11.23 -23.04 15.35
C ILE A 52 12.57 -23.48 15.97
N ALA A 53 13.29 -22.62 16.70
CA ALA A 53 14.54 -22.99 17.38
C ALA A 53 14.31 -23.70 18.72
N GLY A 54 13.23 -23.39 19.42
CA GLY A 54 12.88 -23.96 20.73
C GLY A 54 12.26 -25.36 20.66
N ASP A 55 11.52 -25.68 19.59
CA ASP A 55 10.86 -26.99 19.46
C ASP A 55 11.86 -28.10 19.06
N ASN A 56 12.89 -27.76 18.27
CA ASN A 56 13.90 -28.71 17.81
C ASN A 56 14.98 -29.07 18.85
N ALA A 57 15.08 -28.32 19.95
CA ALA A 57 16.08 -28.61 21.00
C ALA A 57 15.61 -29.67 22.02
N SER A 58 14.30 -29.93 22.11
CA SER A 58 13.73 -30.81 23.14
C SER A 58 13.50 -32.27 22.69
N HIS A 59 13.66 -32.57 21.40
CA HIS A 59 13.37 -33.90 20.84
C HIS A 59 14.61 -34.69 20.37
N ILE A 60 15.81 -34.37 20.89
CA ILE A 60 16.98 -35.25 20.82
C ILE A 60 17.32 -35.73 22.23
N LYS A 61 16.45 -36.59 22.78
CA LYS A 61 16.84 -37.48 23.88
C LYS A 61 17.58 -38.66 23.27
N GLU A 62 18.91 -38.54 23.27
CA GLU A 62 19.86 -39.61 23.00
C GLU A 62 19.55 -40.82 23.91
N THR A 63 18.87 -41.83 23.35
CA THR A 63 18.72 -43.14 23.99
C THR A 63 19.95 -43.96 23.64
N ARG A 64 20.95 -43.90 24.51
CA ARG A 64 22.03 -44.88 24.60
C ARG A 64 21.68 -45.93 25.64
#